data_AF-A0A9D8JG89-F1
#
_entry.id   AF-A0A9D8JG89-F1
#
_cell.length_a   1.000
_cell.length_b   1.000
_cell.length_c   1.000
_cell.angle_alpha   90.00
_cell.angle_beta   90.00
_cell.angle_gamma   90.00
#
_symmetry.space_group_name_H-M   'P 1'
#
loop_
_entity.id
_entity.type
_entity.pdbx_description
1 polymer ?
#
loop_
_entity_poly.entity_id
_entity_poly.type
_entity_poly.pdbx_seq_one_letter_code
_entity_poly.pdbx_strand_id
1 'polypeptide(L)'
;MRPTSLPTAPTSKWMATVVLFMCDLVSWIRERYGVKYLLFSLYLLSAVAAIDRNCDYLSAFALIWFMGLSLRLLDDLASLAIDRRDHPQRTLCRSNYIPGLIASYFALVVAVSMMLPAQAMVSWVVLNMMLGVCYRIRSPHRIWLILLKYPWLVCIGAGSVRLSVIGSMIFAVFINEILHDAIWLGHDATRGAHVLRHALFLAEGVYFWTSRAT
;
A
#
# COMPACT_ATOMS: atom_id res chain seq x y z
N MET A 1 39.77 4.79 46.87
CA MET A 1 39.41 4.79 45.43
C MET A 1 37.91 4.56 45.34
N ARG A 2 37.13 5.53 44.82
CA ARG A 2 35.68 5.35 44.61
C ARG A 2 35.47 4.58 43.30
N PRO A 3 34.65 3.52 43.27
CA PRO A 3 34.27 2.89 42.02
C PRO A 3 33.41 3.87 41.22
N THR A 4 33.93 4.29 40.07
CA THR A 4 33.19 4.98 39.02
C THR A 4 32.16 4.01 38.45
N SER A 5 30.88 4.23 38.76
CA SER A 5 29.78 3.55 38.10
C SER A 5 29.82 3.89 36.62
N LEU A 6 29.99 2.87 35.77
CA LEU A 6 29.81 3.00 34.33
C LEU A 6 28.37 3.46 34.06
N PRO A 7 28.16 4.48 33.21
CA PRO A 7 26.81 4.88 32.82
C PRO A 7 26.16 3.73 32.05
N THR A 8 25.21 3.05 32.68
CA THR A 8 24.34 2.07 32.00
C THR A 8 23.56 2.81 30.93
N ALA A 9 23.98 2.55 29.69
CA ALA A 9 23.77 3.38 28.53
C ALA A 9 22.29 3.60 28.16
N PRO A 10 21.94 4.77 27.60
CA PRO A 10 20.64 5.06 26.97
C PRO A 10 20.36 4.20 25.70
N THR A 11 21.21 3.23 25.39
CA THR A 11 21.13 2.41 24.18
C THR A 11 20.00 1.37 24.20
N SER A 12 19.62 0.88 25.38
CA SER A 12 18.59 -0.16 25.50
C SER A 12 17.18 0.32 25.14
N LYS A 13 16.86 1.60 25.43
CA LYS A 13 15.52 2.15 25.21
C LYS A 13 15.23 2.43 23.73
N TRP A 14 16.21 2.92 22.97
CA TRP A 14 16.01 3.16 21.53
C TRP A 14 15.93 1.83 20.76
N MET A 15 16.76 0.84 21.10
CA MET A 15 16.67 -0.49 20.46
C MET A 15 15.31 -1.13 20.73
N ALA A 16 14.82 -1.10 21.97
CA ALA A 16 13.48 -1.61 22.30
C ALA A 16 12.39 -0.89 21.49
N THR A 17 12.49 0.43 21.33
CA THR A 17 11.55 1.23 20.54
C THR A 17 11.56 0.84 19.06
N VAL A 18 12.74 0.70 18.46
CA VAL A 18 12.90 0.29 17.06
C VAL A 18 12.34 -1.11 16.85
N VAL A 19 12.65 -2.05 17.73
CA VAL A 19 12.15 -3.44 17.63
C VAL A 19 10.63 -3.48 17.72
N LEU A 20 10.02 -2.77 18.68
CA LEU A 20 8.57 -2.72 18.81
C LEU A 20 7.90 -2.09 17.59
N PHE A 21 8.47 -1.00 17.07
CA PHE A 21 8.01 -0.37 15.83
C PHE A 21 8.07 -1.34 14.63
N MET A 22 9.18 -2.08 14.48
CA MET A 22 9.31 -3.07 13.40
C MET A 22 8.31 -4.22 13.55
N CYS A 23 8.08 -4.68 14.78
CA CYS A 23 7.05 -5.68 15.07
C CYS A 23 5.64 -5.19 14.72
N ASP A 24 5.30 -3.93 15.04
CA ASP A 24 4.03 -3.30 14.68
C ASP A 24 3.87 -3.17 13.16
N LEU A 25 4.92 -2.74 12.46
CA LEU A 25 4.92 -2.60 11.00
C LEU A 25 4.73 -3.96 10.32
N VAL A 26 5.47 -4.98 10.75
CA VAL A 26 5.34 -6.36 10.22
C VAL A 26 3.96 -6.93 10.53
N SER A 27 3.44 -6.69 11.73
CA SER A 27 2.10 -7.13 12.12
C SER A 27 1.01 -6.45 11.29
N TRP A 28 1.16 -5.16 11.00
CA TRP A 28 0.27 -4.42 10.11
C TRP A 28 0.31 -4.97 8.68
N ILE A 29 1.50 -5.20 8.12
CA ILE A 29 1.65 -5.81 6.79
C ILE A 29 0.98 -7.18 6.75
N ARG A 30 1.20 -8.01 7.78
CA ARG A 30 0.57 -9.33 7.90
C ARG A 30 -0.93 -9.24 8.03
N GLU A 31 -1.44 -8.29 8.80
CA GLU A 31 -2.87 -8.06 8.97
C GLU A 31 -3.51 -7.70 7.63
N ARG A 32 -2.92 -6.78 6.85
CA ARG A 32 -3.49 -6.26 5.59
C ARG A 32 -3.27 -7.13 4.37
N TYR A 33 -2.11 -7.76 4.26
CA TYR A 33 -1.79 -8.57 3.09
C TYR A 33 -1.94 -10.05 3.36
N GLY A 34 -2.11 -10.50 4.61
CA GLY A 34 -2.14 -11.92 4.95
C GLY A 34 -0.81 -12.63 4.59
N VAL A 35 -0.41 -13.63 5.37
CA VAL A 35 0.80 -14.39 5.01
C VAL A 35 0.64 -15.07 3.64
N LYS A 36 -0.58 -15.50 3.30
CA LYS A 36 -0.90 -16.16 2.03
C LYS A 36 -0.77 -15.24 0.81
N TYR A 37 -1.22 -13.99 0.89
CA TYR A 37 -1.10 -13.09 -0.26
C TYR A 37 0.27 -12.41 -0.33
N LEU A 38 0.96 -12.24 0.80
CA LEU A 38 2.39 -11.95 0.78
C LEU A 38 3.17 -13.05 0.05
N LEU A 39 2.90 -14.33 0.35
CA LEU A 39 3.51 -15.46 -0.35
C LEU A 39 3.11 -15.53 -1.83
N PHE A 40 1.87 -15.19 -2.18
CA PHE A 40 1.42 -15.10 -3.56
C PHE A 40 2.13 -13.98 -4.33
N SER A 41 2.30 -12.81 -3.69
CA SER A 41 3.08 -11.70 -4.23
C SER A 41 4.55 -12.06 -4.40
N LEU A 42 5.15 -12.77 -3.44
CA LEU A 42 6.52 -13.29 -3.54
C LEU A 42 6.64 -14.40 -4.61
N TYR A 43 5.61 -15.22 -4.79
CA TYR A 43 5.54 -16.21 -5.87
C TYR A 43 5.44 -15.54 -7.24
N LEU A 44 4.61 -14.52 -7.39
CA LEU A 44 4.57 -13.68 -8.59
C LEU A 44 5.91 -12.98 -8.84
N LEU A 45 6.54 -12.43 -7.80
CA LEU A 45 7.86 -11.81 -7.86
C LEU A 45 8.92 -12.80 -8.37
N SER A 46 8.93 -14.02 -7.84
CA SER A 46 9.88 -15.07 -8.25
C SER A 46 9.58 -15.64 -9.64
N ALA A 47 8.31 -15.78 -10.02
CA ALA A 47 7.93 -16.17 -11.38
C ALA A 47 8.32 -15.11 -12.41
N VAL A 48 8.17 -13.83 -12.09
CA VAL A 48 8.58 -12.70 -12.93
C VAL A 48 10.12 -12.64 -13.03
N ALA A 49 10.84 -12.82 -11.93
CA ALA A 49 12.29 -12.89 -11.91
C ALA A 49 12.85 -14.10 -12.70
N ALA A 50 12.09 -15.20 -12.77
CA ALA A 50 12.47 -16.38 -13.55
C ALA A 50 12.28 -16.19 -15.06
N ILE A 51 11.35 -15.33 -15.47
CA ILE A 51 11.03 -15.05 -16.88
C ILE A 51 11.92 -13.92 -17.43
N ASP A 52 12.33 -12.98 -16.58
CA ASP A 52 13.10 -11.81 -16.98
C ASP A 52 14.55 -11.84 -16.50
N ARG A 53 15.48 -11.96 -17.46
CA ARG A 53 16.92 -11.91 -17.19
C ARG A 53 17.44 -10.50 -16.95
N ASN A 54 16.66 -9.45 -17.25
CA ASN A 54 17.10 -8.05 -17.17
C ASN A 54 16.67 -7.33 -15.88
N CYS A 55 15.98 -7.99 -14.95
CA CYS A 55 15.50 -7.42 -13.67
C CYS A 55 14.52 -6.23 -13.79
N ASP A 56 14.10 -5.84 -14.99
CA ASP A 56 13.21 -4.70 -15.25
C ASP A 56 11.79 -4.97 -14.74
N TYR A 57 11.31 -6.21 -14.81
CA TYR A 57 10.00 -6.53 -14.24
C TYR A 57 10.03 -6.72 -12.72
N LEU A 58 11.21 -7.03 -12.14
CA LEU A 58 11.38 -7.11 -10.68
C LEU A 58 11.31 -5.71 -10.06
N SER A 59 12.00 -4.73 -10.66
CA SER A 59 11.95 -3.33 -10.23
C SER A 59 10.55 -2.73 -10.43
N ALA A 60 9.87 -3.05 -11.53
CA ALA A 60 8.47 -2.70 -11.76
C ALA A 60 7.52 -3.29 -10.71
N PHE A 61 7.70 -4.56 -10.36
CA PHE A 61 6.90 -5.20 -9.32
C PHE A 61 7.13 -4.53 -7.97
N ALA A 62 8.40 -4.34 -7.58
CA ALA A 62 8.75 -3.69 -6.33
C ALA A 62 8.16 -2.29 -6.25
N LEU A 63 8.23 -1.52 -7.35
CA LEU A 63 7.62 -0.20 -7.47
C LEU A 63 6.10 -0.26 -7.20
N ILE A 64 5.36 -1.12 -7.91
CA ILE A 64 3.90 -1.25 -7.74
C ILE A 64 3.54 -1.70 -6.33
N TRP A 65 4.32 -2.63 -5.77
CA TRP A 65 4.14 -3.10 -4.40
C TRP A 65 4.32 -1.97 -3.38
N PHE A 66 5.41 -1.18 -3.50
CA PHE A 66 5.65 -0.05 -2.61
C PHE A 66 4.62 1.07 -2.77
N MET A 67 4.13 1.32 -4.00
CA MET A 67 3.03 2.25 -4.25
C MET A 67 1.74 1.81 -3.57
N GLY A 68 1.38 0.52 -3.70
CA GLY A 68 0.22 -0.06 -3.02
C GLY A 68 0.35 0.02 -1.50
N LEU A 69 1.53 -0.34 -0.99
CA LEU A 69 1.84 -0.29 0.45
C LEU A 69 1.70 1.13 1.02
N SER A 70 2.26 2.14 0.33
CA SER A 70 2.18 3.53 0.81
C SER A 70 0.77 4.07 0.81
N LEU A 71 -0.02 3.75 -0.23
CA LEU A 71 -1.41 4.20 -0.31
C LEU A 71 -2.29 3.51 0.74
N ARG A 72 -2.10 2.21 0.97
CA ARG A 72 -2.84 1.50 2.02
C ARG A 72 -2.48 2.01 3.41
N LEU A 73 -1.20 2.32 3.65
CA LEU A 73 -0.77 2.92 4.92
C LEU A 73 -1.39 4.31 5.10
N LEU A 74 -1.47 5.12 4.04
CA LEU A 74 -2.14 6.42 4.08
C LEU A 74 -3.63 6.29 4.44
N ASP A 75 -4.34 5.36 3.79
CA ASP A 75 -5.76 5.10 4.05
C ASP A 75 -6.01 4.72 5.52
N ASP A 76 -5.19 3.82 6.06
CA ASP A 76 -5.32 3.35 7.43
C ASP A 76 -4.98 4.45 8.44
N LEU A 77 -3.92 5.24 8.17
CA LEU A 77 -3.56 6.39 9.01
C LEU A 77 -4.65 7.46 9.00
N ALA A 78 -5.27 7.71 7.85
CA ALA A 78 -6.37 8.66 7.73
C ALA A 78 -7.65 8.18 8.43
N SER A 79 -7.88 6.86 8.44
CA SER A 79 -9.07 6.25 9.06
C SER A 79 -8.89 5.89 10.54
N LEU A 80 -7.67 6.06 11.08
CA LEU A 80 -7.27 5.60 12.43
C LEU A 80 -8.24 6.02 13.55
N ALA A 81 -8.74 7.25 13.52
CA ALA A 81 -9.65 7.76 14.55
C ALA A 81 -11.01 7.03 14.54
N ILE A 82 -11.51 6.70 13.35
CA ILE A 82 -12.75 5.94 13.16
C ILE A 82 -12.49 4.47 13.50
N ASP A 83 -11.40 3.91 13.00
CA ASP A 83 -11.03 2.52 13.25
C ASP A 83 -10.77 2.24 14.74
N ARG A 84 -10.23 3.19 15.51
CA ARG A 84 -10.09 3.02 16.96
C ARG A 84 -11.43 2.89 17.69
N ARG A 85 -12.48 3.51 17.16
CA ARG A 85 -13.84 3.43 17.71
C ARG A 85 -14.54 2.14 17.27
N ASP A 86 -14.48 1.83 15.97
CA ASP A 86 -15.31 0.80 15.36
C ASP A 86 -14.60 -0.56 15.26
N HIS A 87 -13.26 -0.56 15.20
CA HIS A 87 -12.40 -1.73 15.03
C HIS A 87 -11.13 -1.69 15.91
N PRO A 88 -11.28 -1.56 17.25
CA PRO A 88 -10.14 -1.43 18.18
C PRO A 88 -9.17 -2.63 18.18
N GLN A 89 -9.56 -3.74 17.55
CA GLN A 89 -8.72 -4.92 17.37
C GLN A 89 -7.61 -4.77 16.33
N ARG A 90 -7.70 -3.80 15.40
CA ARG A 90 -6.70 -3.61 14.34
C ARG A 90 -5.33 -3.24 14.90
N THR A 91 -4.27 -3.75 14.28
CA THR A 91 -2.87 -3.55 14.72
C THR A 91 -2.54 -2.07 14.87
N LEU A 92 -2.89 -1.25 13.87
CA LEU A 92 -2.61 0.19 13.89
C LEU A 92 -3.36 0.92 15.01
N CYS A 93 -4.56 0.48 15.38
CA CYS A 93 -5.33 1.08 16.47
C CYS A 93 -4.66 0.88 17.83
N ARG A 94 -3.97 -0.27 18.00
CA ARG A 94 -3.24 -0.66 19.21
C ARG A 94 -1.79 -0.19 19.24
N SER A 95 -1.24 0.25 18.10
CA SER A 95 0.14 0.72 18.04
C SER A 95 0.33 2.00 18.85
N ASN A 96 1.36 2.00 19.69
CA ASN A 96 1.80 3.17 20.43
C ASN A 96 2.75 4.06 19.61
N TYR A 97 3.11 3.65 18.38
CA TYR A 97 4.16 4.28 17.57
C TYR A 97 3.64 4.89 16.27
N ILE A 98 2.48 5.56 16.35
CA ILE A 98 1.87 6.28 15.20
C ILE A 98 2.84 7.26 14.50
N PRO A 99 3.67 8.05 15.20
CA PRO A 99 4.66 8.91 14.53
C PRO A 99 5.66 8.14 13.65
N GLY A 100 6.08 6.94 14.08
CA GLY A 100 6.97 6.09 13.30
C GLY A 100 6.30 5.55 12.03
N LEU A 101 5.01 5.23 12.11
CA LEU A 101 4.21 4.78 10.95
C LEU A 101 3.99 5.92 9.95
N ILE A 102 3.75 7.15 10.42
CA ILE A 102 3.70 8.35 9.57
C ILE A 102 5.05 8.57 8.87
N ALA A 103 6.17 8.47 9.62
CA ALA A 103 7.50 8.58 9.04
C ALA A 103 7.76 7.49 7.99
N SER A 104 7.27 6.27 8.22
CA SER A 104 7.38 5.16 7.27
C SER A 104 6.59 5.40 6.00
N TYR A 105 5.39 5.98 6.11
CA TYR A 105 4.62 6.41 4.96
C TYR A 105 5.40 7.43 4.11
N PHE A 106 5.97 8.47 4.73
CA PHE A 106 6.77 9.45 4.00
C PHE A 106 8.03 8.83 3.38
N ALA A 107 8.71 7.93 4.10
CA ALA A 107 9.85 7.19 3.58
C ALA A 107 9.48 6.36 2.34
N LEU A 108 8.31 5.70 2.35
CA LEU A 108 7.80 4.97 1.18
C LEU A 108 7.47 5.90 0.02
N VAL A 109 6.84 7.05 0.26
CA VAL A 109 6.54 8.04 -0.79
C VAL A 109 7.83 8.54 -1.45
N VAL A 110 8.87 8.83 -0.67
CA VAL A 110 10.18 9.25 -1.17
C VAL A 110 10.86 8.12 -1.95
N ALA A 111 10.86 6.89 -1.41
CA ALA A 111 11.44 5.74 -2.09
C ALA A 111 10.79 5.47 -3.44
N VAL A 112 9.46 5.49 -3.52
CA VAL A 112 8.71 5.36 -4.78
C VAL A 112 9.05 6.50 -5.74
N SER A 113 9.11 7.74 -5.24
CA SER A 113 9.46 8.90 -6.07
C SER A 113 10.82 8.76 -6.74
N MET A 114 11.80 8.19 -6.03
CA MET A 114 13.15 7.95 -6.56
C MET A 114 13.20 6.84 -7.63
N MET A 115 12.21 5.96 -7.66
CA MET A 115 12.10 4.87 -8.64
C MET A 115 11.29 5.26 -9.89
N LEU A 116 10.59 6.40 -9.86
CA LEU A 116 9.74 6.86 -10.96
C LEU A 116 10.50 7.80 -11.91
N PRO A 117 10.19 7.79 -13.21
CA PRO A 117 10.64 8.84 -14.11
C PRO A 117 10.05 10.20 -13.68
N ALA A 118 10.77 11.30 -13.94
CA ALA A 118 10.44 12.63 -13.41
C ALA A 118 8.98 13.06 -13.64
N GLN A 119 8.43 12.78 -14.83
CA GLN A 119 7.04 13.07 -15.18
C GLN A 119 6.01 12.28 -14.34
N ALA A 120 6.33 11.03 -14.02
CA ALA A 120 5.50 10.14 -13.21
C ALA A 120 5.64 10.48 -11.71
N MET A 121 6.82 10.94 -11.27
CA MET A 121 7.06 11.42 -9.92
C MET A 121 6.16 12.60 -9.56
N VAL A 122 6.00 13.59 -10.46
CA VAL A 122 5.10 14.72 -10.22
C VAL A 122 3.66 14.23 -10.02
N SER A 123 3.20 13.34 -10.90
CA SER A 123 1.85 12.73 -10.80
C SER A 123 1.66 11.98 -9.49
N TRP A 124 2.68 11.25 -9.05
CA TRP A 124 2.69 10.52 -7.77
C TRP A 124 2.58 11.45 -6.56
N VAL A 125 3.36 12.53 -6.53
CA VAL A 125 3.31 13.52 -5.44
C VAL A 125 1.96 14.23 -5.41
N VAL A 126 1.44 14.64 -6.58
CA VAL A 126 0.11 15.27 -6.71
C VAL A 126 -0.98 14.34 -6.20
N LEU A 127 -0.95 13.05 -6.57
CA LEU A 127 -1.90 12.06 -6.08
C LEU A 127 -1.90 11.98 -4.54
N ASN A 128 -0.71 11.86 -3.93
CA ASN A 128 -0.60 11.77 -2.46
C ASN A 128 -1.09 13.06 -1.77
N MET A 129 -0.81 14.23 -2.33
CA MET A 129 -1.33 15.50 -1.80
C MET A 129 -2.86 15.57 -1.93
N MET A 130 -3.41 15.22 -3.09
CA MET A 130 -4.86 15.21 -3.33
C MET A 130 -5.58 14.24 -2.39
N LEU A 131 -5.03 13.04 -2.17
CA LEU A 131 -5.59 12.08 -1.21
C LEU A 131 -5.55 12.63 0.21
N GLY A 132 -4.44 13.24 0.63
CA GLY A 132 -4.33 13.90 1.94
C GLY A 132 -5.39 14.98 2.17
N VAL A 133 -5.75 15.74 1.11
CA VAL A 133 -6.85 16.70 1.15
C VAL A 133 -8.21 15.99 1.18
N CYS A 134 -8.43 15.01 0.31
CA CYS A 134 -9.69 14.27 0.21
C CYS A 134 -10.06 13.58 1.52
N TYR A 135 -9.08 13.06 2.26
CA TYR A 135 -9.29 12.46 3.58
C TYR A 135 -9.79 13.44 4.64
N ARG A 136 -9.58 14.74 4.46
CA ARG A 136 -10.09 15.79 5.36
C ARG A 136 -11.50 16.25 5.00
N ILE A 137 -11.99 15.93 3.81
CA ILE A 137 -13.32 16.34 3.34
C ILE A 137 -14.39 15.47 4.02
N ARG A 138 -15.30 16.12 4.76
CA ARG A 138 -16.48 15.48 5.35
C ARG A 138 -17.63 15.39 4.35
N SER A 139 -17.42 14.67 3.24
CA SER A 139 -18.43 14.45 2.19
C SER A 139 -18.69 12.95 1.99
N PRO A 140 -19.95 12.53 1.77
CA PRO A 140 -20.27 11.15 1.41
C PRO A 140 -19.66 10.74 0.08
N HIS A 141 -19.37 11.70 -0.81
CA HIS A 141 -18.72 11.43 -2.09
C HIS A 141 -17.21 11.18 -1.97
N ARG A 142 -16.62 11.32 -0.78
CA ARG A 142 -15.16 11.15 -0.60
C ARG A 142 -14.66 9.79 -1.06
N ILE A 143 -15.48 8.74 -0.89
CA ILE A 143 -15.09 7.36 -1.22
C ILE A 143 -14.78 7.27 -2.72
N TRP A 144 -15.62 7.85 -3.57
CA TRP A 144 -15.39 7.87 -5.02
C TRP A 144 -14.11 8.60 -5.40
N LEU A 145 -13.79 9.71 -4.72
CA LEU A 145 -12.55 10.45 -4.95
C LEU A 145 -11.32 9.66 -4.50
N ILE A 146 -11.41 8.93 -3.39
CA ILE A 146 -10.31 8.07 -2.90
C ILE A 146 -10.08 6.91 -3.86
N LEU A 147 -11.14 6.31 -4.41
CA LEU A 147 -11.04 5.21 -5.38
C LEU A 147 -10.37 5.64 -6.70
N LEU A 148 -10.31 6.94 -7.03
CA LEU A 148 -9.58 7.41 -8.21
C LEU A 148 -8.07 7.14 -8.15
N LYS A 149 -7.52 6.81 -6.97
CA LYS A 149 -6.11 6.43 -6.86
C LYS A 149 -5.77 5.18 -7.69
N TYR A 150 -6.68 4.23 -7.85
CA TYR A 150 -6.42 3.00 -8.61
C TYR A 150 -6.24 3.23 -10.11
N PRO A 151 -7.15 3.92 -10.83
CA PRO A 151 -6.90 4.26 -12.22
C PRO A 151 -5.69 5.20 -12.37
N TRP A 152 -5.44 6.09 -11.39
CA TRP A 152 -4.24 6.94 -11.42
C TRP A 152 -2.95 6.13 -11.29
N LEU A 153 -2.91 5.11 -10.43
CA LEU A 153 -1.79 4.16 -10.36
C LEU A 153 -1.54 3.45 -11.69
N VAL A 154 -2.61 3.06 -12.41
CA VAL A 154 -2.49 2.46 -13.75
C VAL A 154 -1.80 3.45 -14.68
N CYS A 155 -2.20 4.72 -14.69
CA CYS A 155 -1.60 5.75 -15.53
C CYS A 155 -0.12 6.02 -15.19
N ILE A 156 0.22 6.11 -13.89
CA ILE A 156 1.61 6.31 -13.43
C ILE A 156 2.48 5.09 -13.80
N GLY A 157 1.94 3.90 -13.60
CA GLY A 157 2.59 2.64 -14.00
C GLY A 157 2.80 2.59 -15.51
N ALA A 158 1.78 2.91 -16.30
CA ALA A 158 1.78 2.81 -17.78
C ALA A 158 2.87 3.63 -18.46
N GLY A 159 3.25 4.77 -17.87
CA GLY A 159 4.37 5.57 -18.35
C GLY A 159 5.75 4.97 -18.07
N SER A 160 5.83 3.91 -17.25
CA SER A 160 7.08 3.36 -16.71
C SER A 160 7.26 1.85 -16.99
N VAL A 161 6.19 1.10 -17.26
CA VAL A 161 6.18 -0.36 -17.43
C VAL A 161 5.19 -0.74 -18.55
N ARG A 162 5.36 -1.90 -19.21
CA ARG A 162 4.37 -2.40 -20.20
C ARG A 162 2.97 -2.48 -19.58
N LEU A 163 1.99 -1.85 -20.22
CA LEU A 163 0.61 -1.67 -19.73
C LEU A 163 -0.07 -2.97 -19.29
N SER A 164 0.22 -4.10 -19.94
CA SER A 164 -0.32 -5.43 -19.59
C SER A 164 0.16 -5.93 -18.22
N VAL A 165 1.41 -5.63 -17.85
CA VAL A 165 1.99 -6.02 -16.55
C VAL A 165 1.39 -5.19 -15.42
N ILE A 166 1.25 -3.88 -15.64
CA ILE A 166 0.62 -2.97 -14.67
C ILE A 166 -0.85 -3.29 -14.46
N GLY A 167 -1.58 -3.56 -15.54
CA GLY A 167 -2.99 -3.96 -15.47
C GLY A 167 -3.17 -5.23 -14.64
N SER A 168 -2.32 -6.23 -14.86
CA SER A 168 -2.35 -7.50 -14.12
C SER A 168 -1.97 -7.34 -12.64
N MET A 169 -0.98 -6.49 -12.34
CA MET A 169 -0.51 -6.27 -10.97
C MET A 169 -1.44 -5.37 -10.17
N ILE A 170 -1.99 -4.32 -10.77
CA ILE A 170 -3.01 -3.49 -10.12
C ILE A 170 -4.29 -4.30 -9.94
N PHE A 171 -4.66 -5.16 -10.89
CA PHE A 171 -5.73 -6.11 -10.69
C PHE A 171 -5.44 -7.06 -9.52
N ALA A 172 -4.22 -7.57 -9.37
CA ALA A 172 -3.84 -8.43 -8.25
C ALA A 172 -3.88 -7.69 -6.89
N VAL A 173 -3.37 -6.45 -6.82
CA VAL A 173 -3.40 -5.62 -5.61
C VAL A 173 -4.82 -5.19 -5.27
N PHE A 174 -5.61 -4.80 -6.27
CA PHE A 174 -6.99 -4.37 -6.11
C PHE A 174 -7.90 -5.54 -5.72
N ILE A 175 -7.75 -6.70 -6.36
CA ILE A 175 -8.44 -7.94 -5.94
C ILE A 175 -8.02 -8.33 -4.53
N ASN A 176 -6.74 -8.20 -4.18
CA ASN A 176 -6.28 -8.50 -2.82
C ASN A 176 -6.92 -7.55 -1.78
N GLU A 177 -6.96 -6.24 -2.05
CA GLU A 177 -7.64 -5.27 -1.19
C GLU A 177 -9.15 -5.54 -1.08
N ILE A 178 -9.81 -5.86 -2.20
CA ILE A 178 -11.26 -6.17 -2.21
C ILE A 178 -11.55 -7.48 -1.47
N LEU A 179 -10.77 -8.53 -1.70
CA LEU A 179 -10.93 -9.80 -1.01
C LEU A 179 -10.64 -9.66 0.48
N HIS A 180 -9.61 -8.89 0.84
CA HIS A 180 -9.26 -8.64 2.23
C HIS A 180 -10.35 -7.85 2.96
N ASP A 181 -10.82 -6.76 2.34
CA ASP A 181 -11.90 -5.94 2.90
C ASP A 181 -13.23 -6.71 2.93
N ALA A 182 -13.52 -7.57 1.95
CA ALA A 182 -14.71 -8.42 1.95
C ALA A 182 -14.68 -9.49 3.06
N ILE A 183 -13.51 -10.10 3.32
CA ILE A 183 -13.32 -11.08 4.40
C ILE A 183 -13.45 -10.41 5.77
N TRP A 184 -12.89 -9.20 5.94
CA TRP A 184 -12.99 -8.45 7.19
C TRP A 184 -14.38 -7.82 7.41
N LEU A 185 -15.09 -7.47 6.33
CA LEU A 185 -16.42 -6.88 6.44
C LEU A 185 -17.48 -7.89 6.85
N GLY A 186 -17.26 -9.20 6.70
CA GLY A 186 -17.98 -10.30 7.37
C GLY A 186 -19.52 -10.38 7.24
N HIS A 187 -20.19 -9.34 6.73
CA HIS A 187 -21.63 -9.12 6.93
C HIS A 187 -22.33 -8.40 5.76
N ASP A 188 -21.63 -7.96 4.72
CA ASP A 188 -22.25 -7.34 3.53
C ASP A 188 -21.59 -7.82 2.22
N ALA A 189 -21.83 -9.08 1.86
CA ALA A 189 -21.36 -9.70 0.62
C ALA A 189 -21.76 -8.89 -0.64
N THR A 190 -22.84 -8.11 -0.55
CA THR A 190 -23.35 -7.19 -1.59
C THR A 190 -22.39 -6.03 -1.89
N ARG A 191 -21.74 -5.43 -0.88
CA ARG A 191 -20.74 -4.38 -1.10
C ARG A 191 -19.46 -4.95 -1.71
N GLY A 192 -19.00 -6.09 -1.23
CA GLY A 192 -17.87 -6.82 -1.82
C GLY A 192 -18.12 -7.16 -3.29
N ALA A 193 -19.31 -7.67 -3.62
CA ALA A 193 -19.70 -8.00 -5.00
C ALA A 193 -19.80 -6.76 -5.91
N HIS A 194 -20.31 -5.62 -5.41
CA HIS A 194 -20.34 -4.38 -6.18
C HIS A 194 -18.95 -3.85 -6.48
N VAL A 195 -18.05 -3.84 -5.50
CA VAL A 195 -16.66 -3.40 -5.70
C VAL A 195 -15.92 -4.37 -6.63
N LEU A 196 -16.13 -5.68 -6.49
CA LEU A 196 -15.60 -6.69 -7.41
C LEU A 196 -16.12 -6.52 -8.84
N ARG A 197 -17.40 -6.14 -9.03
CA ARG A 197 -17.96 -5.82 -10.36
C ARG A 197 -17.27 -4.62 -10.99
N HIS A 198 -16.98 -3.58 -10.21
CA HIS A 198 -16.27 -2.39 -10.70
C HIS A 198 -14.80 -2.70 -10.99
N ALA A 199 -14.18 -3.58 -10.21
CA ALA A 199 -12.83 -4.11 -10.45
C ALA A 199 -12.74 -4.84 -11.79
N LEU A 200 -13.68 -5.75 -12.04
CA LEU A 200 -13.78 -6.49 -13.29
C LEU A 200 -14.04 -5.55 -14.47
N PHE A 201 -14.92 -4.55 -14.30
CA PHE A 201 -15.18 -3.56 -15.33
C PHE A 201 -13.96 -2.69 -15.65
N LEU A 202 -13.19 -2.28 -14.64
CA LEU A 202 -11.92 -1.57 -14.83
C LEU A 202 -10.87 -2.48 -15.50
N ALA A 203 -10.81 -3.75 -15.13
CA ALA A 203 -9.89 -4.72 -15.73
C ALA A 203 -10.23 -4.99 -17.21
N GLU A 204 -11.51 -5.14 -17.54
CA GLU A 204 -12.00 -5.25 -18.92
C GLU A 204 -11.70 -3.97 -19.71
N GLY A 205 -11.89 -2.79 -19.11
CA GLY A 205 -11.55 -1.52 -19.73
C GLY A 205 -10.06 -1.39 -20.07
N VAL A 206 -9.18 -1.81 -19.14
CA VAL A 206 -7.72 -1.83 -19.35
C VAL A 206 -7.32 -2.88 -20.40
N TYR A 207 -7.90 -4.08 -20.36
CA TYR A 207 -7.66 -5.12 -21.36
C TYR A 207 -8.09 -4.66 -22.77
N PHE A 208 -9.27 -4.06 -22.88
CA PHE A 208 -9.78 -3.53 -24.14
C PHE A 208 -8.87 -2.43 -24.71
N TRP A 209 -8.43 -1.48 -23.88
CA TRP A 209 -7.52 -0.42 -24.32
C TRP A 209 -6.14 -0.93 -24.72
N THR A 210 -5.62 -1.95 -24.03
CA THR A 210 -4.30 -2.53 -24.36
C THR A 210 -4.31 -3.36 -25.62
N SER A 211 -5.39 -4.10 -25.89
CA SER A 211 -5.53 -4.93 -27.09
C SER A 211 -5.65 -4.14 -28.40
N ARG A 212 -5.96 -2.84 -28.34
CA ARG A 212 -6.06 -1.94 -29.51
C ARG A 212 -4.80 -1.12 -29.78
N ALA A 213 -3.83 -1.13 -28.88
CA ALA A 213 -2.59 -0.35 -28.99
C ALA A 213 -1.42 -1.14 -29.60
N THR A 214 -1.64 -2.42 -29.94
CA THR A 214 -0.74 -3.31 -30.70
C THR A 214 -1.31 -3.57 -32.08
#